data_AF-A0A356B376-F1
#
_entry.id   AF-A0A356B376-F1
#
_cell.length_a   1.000
_cell.length_b   1.000
_cell.length_c   1.000
_cell.angle_alpha   90.00
_cell.angle_beta   90.00
_cell.angle_gamma   90.00
#
_symmetry.space_group_name_H-M   'P 1'
#
loop_
_entity.id
_entity.type
_entity.pdbx_description
1 polymer ?
#
loop_
_entity_poly.entity_id
_entity_poly.type
_entity_poly.pdbx_seq_one_letter_code
_entity_poly.pdbx_strand_id
1 'polypeptide(L)'
;MPLLIYTVQPKDTLWTIASVYGSSIQGIAEQNNLANPDLITPGQVLLIPVRDNVLEVPPGSLVYTVQPGDTLYVISLLFGVSMQSILALNNIPNPANIVPGMLIVLPGNAVNPFQPVEPGIIRYTVLPGDTLFRI
;
A
#
# COMPACT_ATOMS: atom_id res chain seq x y z
N MET A 1 -14.96 0.50 5.50
CA MET A 1 -13.73 -0.23 5.88
C MET A 1 -13.28 -1.05 4.70
N PRO A 2 -12.22 -0.64 3.98
CA PRO A 2 -11.70 -1.36 2.84
C PRO A 2 -11.06 -2.69 3.27
N LEU A 3 -11.11 -3.65 2.36
CA LEU A 3 -10.51 -4.97 2.52
C LEU A 3 -9.35 -5.09 1.55
N LEU A 4 -8.18 -5.47 2.06
CA LEU A 4 -7.04 -5.85 1.24
C LEU A 4 -7.02 -7.37 1.06
N ILE A 5 -6.76 -7.84 -0.15
CA ILE A 5 -6.53 -9.26 -0.42
C ILE A 5 -5.04 -9.54 -0.26
N TYR A 6 -4.68 -10.41 0.69
CA TYR A 6 -3.29 -10.77 0.99
C TYR A 6 -3.08 -12.28 0.87
N THR A 7 -2.00 -12.72 0.21
CA THR A 7 -1.61 -14.13 0.18
C THR A 7 -0.51 -14.36 1.20
N VAL A 8 -0.77 -15.22 2.19
CA VAL A 8 0.15 -15.55 3.27
C VAL A 8 1.47 -16.07 2.72
N GLN A 9 2.57 -15.50 3.19
CA GLN A 9 3.94 -15.86 2.82
C GLN A 9 4.55 -16.83 3.86
N PRO A 10 5.62 -17.57 3.51
CA PRO A 10 6.35 -18.38 4.48
C PRO A 10 6.80 -17.54 5.69
N LYS A 11 6.51 -18.04 6.90
CA LYS A 11 6.80 -17.43 8.22
C LYS A 11 5.89 -16.26 8.63
N ASP A 12 4.85 -15.95 7.86
CA ASP A 12 3.85 -15.00 8.32
C ASP A 12 3.08 -15.52 9.54
N THR A 13 2.66 -14.59 10.39
CA THR A 13 1.64 -14.80 11.42
C THR A 13 0.57 -13.73 11.28
N LEU A 14 -0.63 -13.94 11.83
CA LEU A 14 -1.63 -12.87 11.85
C LEU A 14 -1.14 -11.64 12.62
N TRP A 15 -0.25 -11.79 13.60
CA TRP A 15 0.36 -10.67 14.30
C TRP A 15 1.22 -9.83 13.36
N THR A 16 2.12 -10.44 12.58
CA THR A 16 2.98 -9.71 11.64
C THR A 16 2.15 -9.05 10.55
N ILE A 17 1.15 -9.75 10.00
CA ILE A 17 0.24 -9.22 8.99
C ILE A 17 -0.58 -8.04 9.55
N ALA A 18 -1.22 -8.21 10.71
CA ALA A 18 -2.02 -7.14 11.32
C ALA A 18 -1.17 -5.89 11.59
N SER A 19 0.04 -6.08 12.11
CA SER A 19 0.98 -4.99 12.37
C SER A 19 1.38 -4.25 11.10
N VAL A 20 1.62 -4.99 10.00
CA VAL A 20 1.97 -4.39 8.71
C VAL A 20 0.78 -3.61 8.16
N TYR A 21 -0.43 -4.16 8.18
CA TYR A 21 -1.57 -3.53 7.50
C TYR A 21 -2.40 -2.57 8.38
N GLY A 22 -1.91 -2.24 9.59
CA GLY A 22 -2.67 -1.41 10.52
C GLY A 22 -4.04 -2.01 10.90
N SER A 23 -4.10 -3.35 10.90
CA SER A 23 -5.29 -4.13 11.21
C SER A 23 -5.22 -4.69 12.63
N SER A 24 -6.13 -5.58 12.99
CA SER A 24 -6.09 -6.33 14.25
C SER A 24 -6.18 -7.83 13.96
N ILE A 25 -5.52 -8.65 14.78
CA ILE A 25 -5.58 -10.11 14.68
C ILE A 25 -7.04 -10.58 14.71
N GLN A 26 -7.81 -10.04 15.67
CA GLN A 26 -9.22 -10.37 15.82
C GLN A 26 -10.03 -9.98 14.59
N GLY A 27 -9.84 -8.76 14.06
CA GLY A 27 -10.53 -8.31 12.86
C GLY A 27 -10.21 -9.18 11.63
N ILE A 28 -8.94 -9.58 11.46
CA ILE A 28 -8.57 -10.50 10.37
C ILE A 28 -9.21 -11.88 10.59
N ALA A 29 -9.15 -12.42 11.80
CA ALA A 29 -9.72 -13.73 12.10
C ALA A 29 -11.23 -13.77 11.86
N GLU A 30 -11.97 -12.76 12.33
CA GLU A 30 -13.41 -12.62 12.10
C GLU A 30 -13.73 -12.47 10.62
N GLN A 31 -13.01 -11.59 9.91
CA GLN A 31 -13.24 -11.34 8.48
C GLN A 31 -13.02 -12.60 7.61
N ASN A 32 -12.18 -13.53 8.07
CA ASN A 32 -11.82 -14.75 7.34
C ASN A 32 -12.41 -16.03 7.98
N ASN A 33 -13.28 -15.91 8.98
CA ASN A 33 -13.87 -17.03 9.72
C ASN A 33 -12.81 -18.02 10.27
N LEU A 34 -11.68 -17.52 10.76
CA LEU A 34 -10.60 -18.35 11.30
C LEU A 34 -10.96 -18.83 12.70
N ALA A 35 -11.13 -20.14 12.86
CA ALA A 35 -11.38 -20.75 14.18
C ALA A 35 -10.17 -20.65 15.12
N ASN A 36 -8.96 -20.68 14.56
CA ASN A 36 -7.72 -20.46 15.30
C ASN A 36 -6.84 -19.44 14.55
N PRO A 37 -6.65 -18.23 15.10
CA PRO A 37 -5.79 -17.18 14.55
C PRO A 37 -4.32 -17.59 14.32
N ASP A 38 -3.83 -18.59 15.05
CA ASP A 38 -2.44 -19.03 14.95
C ASP A 38 -2.20 -20.05 13.82
N LEU A 39 -3.27 -20.54 13.18
CA LEU A 39 -3.22 -21.57 12.14
C LEU A 39 -3.47 -20.98 10.75
N ILE A 40 -2.55 -20.15 10.28
CA ILE A 40 -2.48 -19.73 8.88
C ILE A 40 -1.40 -20.49 8.13
N THR A 41 -1.59 -20.71 6.82
CA THR A 41 -0.65 -21.48 5.99
C THR A 41 -0.16 -20.67 4.79
N PRO A 42 1.12 -20.82 4.35
CA PRO A 42 1.60 -20.15 3.15
C PRO A 42 0.73 -20.47 1.93
N GLY A 43 0.42 -19.46 1.13
CA GLY A 43 -0.49 -19.55 -0.02
C GLY A 43 -1.97 -19.32 0.34
N GLN A 44 -2.33 -19.28 1.62
CA GLN A 44 -3.69 -18.93 2.04
C GLN A 44 -4.00 -17.47 1.70
N VAL A 45 -5.18 -17.22 1.12
CA VAL A 45 -5.65 -15.87 0.84
C VAL A 45 -6.46 -15.37 2.04
N LEU A 46 -6.13 -14.18 2.53
CA LEU A 46 -6.79 -13.49 3.63
C LEU A 46 -7.35 -12.14 3.16
N LEU A 47 -8.54 -11.82 3.65
CA LEU A 47 -9.16 -10.50 3.59
C LEU A 47 -8.74 -9.72 4.83
N ILE A 48 -7.89 -8.71 4.67
CA ILE A 48 -7.37 -7.91 5.77
C ILE A 48 -8.22 -6.64 5.88
N PRO A 49 -9.02 -6.47 6.96
CA PRO A 49 -9.73 -5.22 7.20
C PRO A 49 -8.72 -4.16 7.62
N VAL A 50 -8.51 -3.17 6.77
CA VAL A 50 -7.63 -2.04 7.11
C VAL A 50 -8.52 -0.88 7.55
N ARG A 51 -8.07 -0.16 8.58
CA ARG A 51 -8.84 1.00 9.07
C ARG A 51 -9.02 1.98 7.92
N ASP A 52 -10.25 2.45 7.75
CA ASP A 52 -10.48 3.70 7.06
C ASP A 52 -9.83 4.79 7.91
N ASN A 53 -8.60 5.14 7.58
CA ASN A 53 -8.23 6.52 7.79
C ASN A 53 -9.18 7.29 6.88
N VAL A 54 -10.07 8.08 7.46
CA VAL A 54 -10.84 9.07 6.69
C VAL A 54 -9.78 10.01 6.13
N LEU A 55 -9.28 9.68 4.94
CA LEU A 55 -8.29 10.48 4.26
C LEU A 55 -9.02 11.73 3.80
N GLU A 56 -8.64 12.87 4.37
CA GLU A 56 -8.93 14.12 3.71
C GLU A 56 -8.16 14.10 2.39
N VAL A 57 -8.88 14.00 1.27
CA VAL A 57 -8.31 14.01 -0.07
C VAL A 57 -8.58 15.39 -0.67
N PRO A 58 -7.59 16.31 -0.67
CA PRO A 58 -7.78 17.60 -1.31
C PRO A 58 -8.09 17.43 -2.80
N PRO A 59 -8.92 18.30 -3.40
CA PRO A 59 -9.18 18.27 -4.83
C PRO A 59 -7.90 18.24 -5.66
N GLY A 60 -7.87 17.39 -6.69
CA GLY A 60 -6.69 17.20 -7.55
C GLY A 60 -5.62 16.25 -7.00
N SER A 61 -5.74 15.79 -5.75
CA SER A 61 -4.84 14.78 -5.18
C SER A 61 -5.06 13.40 -5.80
N LEU A 62 -4.01 12.59 -5.84
CA LEU A 62 -4.10 11.17 -6.20
C LEU A 62 -4.06 10.33 -4.93
N VAL A 63 -4.76 9.20 -4.90
CA VAL A 63 -4.66 8.23 -3.82
C VAL A 63 -3.86 7.03 -4.33
N TYR A 64 -2.78 6.71 -3.64
CA TYR A 64 -1.90 5.59 -3.95
C TYR A 64 -2.00 4.53 -2.86
N THR A 65 -2.14 3.27 -3.26
CA THR A 65 -2.02 2.13 -2.33
C THR A 65 -0.58 1.66 -2.37
N VAL A 66 0.11 1.74 -1.23
CA VAL A 66 1.49 1.25 -1.10
C VAL A 66 1.54 -0.24 -1.45
N GLN A 67 2.46 -0.62 -2.32
CA GLN A 67 2.68 -1.98 -2.75
C GLN A 67 3.81 -2.67 -1.98
N PRO A 68 3.84 -4.00 -1.94
CA PRO A 68 4.98 -4.74 -1.40
C PRO A 68 6.31 -4.31 -2.04
N GLY A 69 7.25 -3.87 -1.21
CA GLY A 69 8.58 -3.43 -1.65
C GLY A 69 8.70 -1.95 -2.01
N ASP A 70 7.61 -1.18 -1.88
CA ASP A 70 7.67 0.26 -2.02
C ASP A 70 8.48 0.92 -0.90
N THR A 71 9.09 2.05 -1.24
CA THR A 71 9.60 3.01 -0.27
C THR A 71 9.03 4.37 -0.61
N LEU A 72 8.91 5.26 0.38
CA LEU A 72 8.42 6.61 0.13
C LEU A 72 9.29 7.36 -0.88
N TYR A 73 10.60 7.06 -0.89
CA TYR A 73 11.54 7.59 -1.85
C TYR A 73 11.17 7.21 -3.28
N VAL A 74 10.99 5.92 -3.56
CA VAL A 74 10.61 5.43 -4.91
C VAL A 74 9.24 5.99 -5.32
N ILE A 75 8.26 6.00 -4.43
CA ILE A 75 6.94 6.60 -4.69
C ILE A 75 7.09 8.09 -5.05
N SER A 76 7.91 8.84 -4.31
CA SER A 76 8.12 10.27 -4.56
C SER A 76 8.71 10.53 -5.96
N LEU A 77 9.66 9.69 -6.39
CA LEU A 77 10.25 9.76 -7.73
C LEU A 77 9.24 9.36 -8.82
N LEU A 78 8.50 8.29 -8.58
CA LEU A 78 7.51 7.72 -9.50
C LEU A 78 6.42 8.75 -9.85
N PHE A 79 5.95 9.50 -8.86
CA PHE A 79 4.87 10.48 -9.02
C PHE A 79 5.34 11.92 -9.17
N GLY A 80 6.66 12.17 -9.16
CA GLY A 80 7.25 13.51 -9.37
C GLY A 80 6.93 14.50 -8.24
N VAL A 81 6.82 14.05 -7.00
CA VAL A 81 6.52 14.88 -5.82
C VAL A 81 7.57 14.70 -4.73
N SER A 82 7.62 15.59 -3.73
CA SER A 82 8.58 15.45 -2.64
C SER A 82 8.08 14.47 -1.57
N MET A 83 8.99 13.68 -0.97
CA MET A 83 8.66 12.86 0.21
C MET A 83 8.05 13.72 1.33
N GLN A 84 8.60 14.90 1.56
CA GLN A 84 8.15 15.79 2.63
C GLN A 84 6.69 16.22 2.45
N SER A 85 6.27 16.52 1.21
CA SER A 85 4.88 16.87 0.91
C SER A 85 3.94 15.67 1.11
N ILE A 86 4.40 14.45 0.80
CA ILE A 86 3.61 13.25 1.07
C ILE A 86 3.46 13.03 2.59
N LEU A 87 4.56 13.10 3.34
CA LEU A 87 4.55 12.91 4.80
C LEU A 87 3.61 13.91 5.49
N ALA A 88 3.75 15.19 5.15
CA ALA A 88 2.95 16.26 5.72
C ALA A 88 1.46 16.07 5.41
N LEU A 89 1.10 15.76 4.16
CA LEU A 89 -0.29 15.59 3.74
C LEU A 89 -0.97 14.39 4.42
N ASN A 90 -0.21 13.35 4.74
CA ASN A 90 -0.73 12.12 5.34
C ASN A 90 -0.53 12.04 6.86
N ASN A 91 -0.03 13.11 7.49
CA ASN A 91 0.33 13.12 8.91
C ASN A 91 1.26 11.96 9.31
N ILE A 92 2.20 11.60 8.43
CA ILE A 92 3.15 10.50 8.67
C ILE A 92 4.44 11.11 9.23
N PRO A 93 4.83 10.81 10.48
CA PRO A 93 6.00 11.42 11.10
C PRO A 93 7.32 10.81 10.61
N ASN A 94 7.31 9.56 10.12
CA ASN A 94 8.51 8.86 9.67
C ASN A 94 8.20 8.09 8.37
N PRO A 95 8.99 8.26 7.29
CA PRO A 95 8.80 7.54 6.04
C PRO A 95 8.86 6.02 6.18
N ALA A 96 9.55 5.49 7.19
CA ALA A 96 9.60 4.05 7.46
C ALA A 96 8.27 3.47 8.00
N ASN A 97 7.30 4.33 8.33
CA ASN A 97 5.99 3.91 8.81
C ASN A 97 5.00 3.61 7.68
N ILE A 98 5.40 3.80 6.41
CA ILE A 98 4.58 3.33 5.29
C ILE A 98 4.71 1.83 5.17
N VAL A 99 3.60 1.20 4.84
CA VAL A 99 3.45 -0.26 4.84
C VAL A 99 2.59 -0.64 3.65
N PRO A 100 2.80 -1.81 3.04
CA PRO A 100 1.94 -2.28 1.96
C PRO A 100 0.46 -2.19 2.34
N GLY A 101 -0.42 -1.93 1.38
CA GLY A 101 -1.85 -1.74 1.60
C GLY A 101 -2.25 -0.40 2.23
N MET A 102 -1.31 0.38 2.76
CA MET A 102 -1.59 1.73 3.24
C MET A 102 -2.02 2.63 2.08
N LEU A 103 -3.14 3.32 2.25
CA LEU A 103 -3.54 4.39 1.35
C LEU A 103 -2.80 5.67 1.73
N ILE A 104 -2.15 6.29 0.74
CA ILE A 104 -1.42 7.53 0.85
C ILE A 104 -1.99 8.52 -0.17
N VAL A 105 -2.34 9.71 0.31
CA VAL A 105 -2.73 10.84 -0.53
C VAL A 105 -1.47 11.51 -1.07
N LEU A 106 -1.33 11.56 -2.37
CA LEU A 106 -0.28 12.29 -3.04
C LEU A 106 -0.73 13.74 -3.30
N PRO A 107 0.14 14.74 -3.16
CA PRO A 107 -0.19 16.14 -3.42
C PRO A 107 -0.79 16.35 -4.82
N GLY A 108 -1.60 17.41 -4.99
CA GLY A 108 -2.32 17.65 -6.25
C GLY A 108 -1.47 17.95 -7.49
N ASN A 109 -0.15 18.12 -7.32
CA ASN A 109 0.82 18.19 -8.43
C ASN A 109 1.45 16.84 -8.77
N ALA A 110 1.01 15.74 -8.15
CA ALA A 110 1.43 14.39 -8.50
C ALA A 110 0.96 14.01 -9.91
N VAL A 111 1.86 13.44 -10.69
CA VAL A 111 1.57 12.96 -12.05
C VAL A 111 1.42 11.46 -12.00
N ASN A 112 0.32 10.92 -12.51
CA ASN A 112 0.14 9.46 -12.61
C ASN A 112 1.00 8.90 -13.75
N PRO A 113 2.09 8.16 -13.47
CA PRO A 113 2.96 7.63 -14.52
C PRO A 113 2.34 6.46 -15.27
N PHE A 114 1.26 5.87 -14.74
CA PHE A 114 0.52 4.77 -15.35
C PHE A 114 -0.66 5.25 -16.20
N GLN A 115 -0.80 6.57 -16.40
CA GLN A 115 -1.79 7.09 -17.31
C GLN A 115 -1.44 6.65 -18.75
N PRO A 116 -2.37 5.98 -19.47
CA PRO A 116 -2.10 5.55 -20.84
C PRO A 116 -1.80 6.75 -21.74
N VAL A 117 -0.71 6.66 -22.51
CA VAL A 117 -0.42 7.63 -23.57
C VAL A 117 -1.20 7.30 -24.83
N GLU A 118 -1.51 6.01 -25.04
CA GLU A 118 -2.38 5.46 -26.07
C GLU A 118 -3.09 4.22 -25.52
N PRO A 119 -4.19 3.73 -26.13
CA PRO A 119 -4.84 2.49 -25.69
C PRO A 119 -3.85 1.32 -25.62
N GLY A 120 -3.62 0.82 -24.40
CA GLY A 120 -2.69 -0.28 -24.14
C GLY A 120 -1.21 0.10 -24.06
N ILE A 121 -0.87 1.40 -24.16
CA ILE A 121 0.52 1.88 -24.06
C ILE A 121 0.64 2.85 -22.88
N ILE A 122 1.52 2.51 -21.94
CA ILE A 122 1.97 3.42 -20.87
C ILE A 122 3.42 3.84 -21.12
N ARG A 123 3.79 5.04 -20.66
CA ARG A 123 5.19 5.47 -20.62
C ARG A 123 5.69 5.36 -19.19
N TYR A 124 6.62 4.43 -18.96
CA TYR A 124 7.25 4.26 -17.66
C TYR A 124 8.70 4.78 -17.68
N THR A 125 9.06 5.59 -16.68
CA THR A 125 10.44 6.00 -16.44
C THR A 125 11.06 5.04 -15.46
N VAL A 126 12.08 4.29 -15.90
CA VAL A 126 12.80 3.33 -15.05
C VAL A 126 13.43 4.04 -13.86
N LEU A 127 13.08 3.60 -12.67
CA LEU A 127 13.58 4.06 -11.38
C LEU A 127 14.75 3.18 -10.90
N PRO A 128 15.59 3.69 -9.97
CA PRO A 128 16.65 2.89 -9.38
C PRO A 128 16.12 1.60 -8.73
N GLY A 129 16.66 0.45 -9.16
CA GLY A 129 16.29 -0.87 -8.63
C GLY A 129 15.21 -1.59 -9.43
N ASP A 130 14.68 -0.99 -10.48
CA ASP A 130 13.70 -1.62 -11.35
C ASP A 130 14.29 -2.78 -12.16
N THR A 131 13.39 -3.70 -12.52
CA THR A 131 13.63 -4.78 -13.47
C THR A 131 12.42 -4.91 -14.38
N LEU A 132 12.55 -5.55 -15.54
CA LEU A 132 11.41 -5.85 -16.42
C LEU A 132 10.32 -6.71 -15.74
N PHE A 133 10.63 -7.38 -14.63
CA PHE A 133 9.66 -8.13 -13.82
C PHE A 133 8.96 -7.28 -12.75
N ARG A 134 9.40 -6.05 -12.54
CA ARG A 134 8.93 -5.14 -11.46
C ARG A 134 8.36 -3.82 -11.98
N ILE A 135 8.21 -3.65 -13.29
CA ILE A 135 7.60 -2.49 -13.95
C ILE A 135 6.47 -2.93 -14.88
#